data_AF-A0A3S0N326-F1
#
_entry.id   AF-A0A3S0N326-F1
#
_cell.length_a   1.000
_cell.length_b   1.000
_cell.length_c   1.000
_cell.angle_alpha   90.00
_cell.angle_beta   90.00
_cell.angle_gamma   90.00
#
_symmetry.space_group_name_H-M   'P 1'
#
loop_
_entity.id
_entity.type
_entity.pdbx_description
1 polymer ?
#
loop_
_entity_poly.entity_id
_entity_poly.type
_entity_poly.pdbx_seq_one_letter_code
_entity_poly.pdbx_strand_id
1 'polypeptide(L)' 'MDKEDAEKFYDKIRTIYNPPVEQPQKQIGSTAAKSKSSETIFEQLEKLGKLRENGILTDAEFAEQKKKLLEQLG' A
#
# COMPACT_ATOMS: atom_id res chain seq x y z
N MET A 1 24.15 0.31 -8.86
CA MET A 1 22.71 0.18 -8.59
C MET A 1 22.04 0.48 -9.90
N ASP A 2 21.77 -0.60 -10.61
CA ASP A 2 21.64 -0.61 -12.05
C ASP A 2 20.19 -0.37 -12.42
N LYS A 3 19.97 0.52 -13.39
CA LYS A 3 18.64 0.92 -13.87
C LYS A 3 17.79 -0.29 -14.29
N GLU A 4 18.45 -1.36 -14.71
CA GLU A 4 17.87 -2.64 -15.13
C GLU A 4 17.20 -3.40 -13.98
N ASP A 5 17.63 -3.22 -12.72
CA ASP A 5 16.97 -3.84 -11.56
C ASP A 5 15.66 -3.13 -11.21
N ALA A 6 15.59 -1.81 -11.40
CA ALA A 6 14.39 -1.02 -11.15
C ALA A 6 13.28 -1.34 -12.17
N GLU A 7 13.65 -1.56 -13.42
CA GLU A 7 12.71 -1.93 -14.49
C GLU A 7 12.10 -3.33 -14.24
N LYS A 8 12.94 -4.33 -13.88
CA LYS A 8 12.48 -5.68 -13.52
C LYS A 8 11.59 -5.68 -12.28
N PHE A 9 11.92 -4.84 -11.30
CA PHE A 9 11.10 -4.67 -10.11
C PHE A 9 9.72 -4.12 -10.49
N TYR A 10 9.65 -3.05 -11.30
CA TYR A 10 8.39 -2.43 -11.70
C TYR A 10 7.46 -3.40 -12.44
N ASP A 11 7.97 -4.20 -13.38
CA ASP A 11 7.17 -5.19 -14.10
C ASP A 11 6.59 -6.27 -13.15
N LYS A 12 7.38 -6.69 -12.16
CA LYS A 12 6.96 -7.68 -11.17
C LYS A 12 5.78 -7.20 -10.32
N ILE A 13 5.80 -5.93 -9.89
CA ILE A 13 4.71 -5.36 -9.08
C ILE A 13 3.54 -4.87 -9.92
N ARG A 14 3.74 -4.50 -11.20
CA ARG A 14 2.64 -4.17 -12.13
C ARG A 14 1.65 -5.32 -12.27
N THR A 15 2.16 -6.55 -12.27
CA THR A 15 1.35 -7.78 -12.39
C THR A 15 0.47 -8.02 -11.15
N ILE A 16 0.93 -7.57 -9.98
CA ILE A 16 0.22 -7.70 -8.69
C ILE A 16 -0.74 -6.52 -8.46
N TYR A 17 -0.34 -5.31 -8.89
CA TYR A 17 -1.11 -4.09 -8.68
C TYR A 17 -2.26 -3.93 -9.68
N ASN A 18 -2.15 -4.53 -10.86
CA ASN A 18 -3.21 -4.50 -11.88
C ASN A 18 -3.45 -5.90 -12.45
N PRO A 19 -4.06 -6.83 -11.68
CA PRO A 19 -4.56 -8.07 -12.26
C PRO A 19 -5.63 -7.72 -13.32
N PRO A 20 -5.63 -8.36 -14.51
CA PRO A 20 -6.70 -8.18 -15.47
C PRO A 20 -7.99 -8.63 -14.81
N VAL A 21 -8.85 -7.65 -14.51
CA VAL A 21 -10.15 -7.87 -13.89
C VAL A 21 -11.07 -8.45 -14.96
N GLU A 22 -10.97 -9.75 -15.22
CA GLU A 22 -12.09 -10.50 -15.78
C GLU A 22 -13.13 -10.66 -14.66
N GLN A 23 -14.11 -9.76 -14.72
CA GLN A 23 -15.27 -9.72 -13.83
C GLN A 23 -16.08 -11.03 -13.92
N PRO A 24 -16.82 -11.34 -12.86
CA PRO A 24 -18.23 -10.97 -12.93
C PRO A 24 -18.63 -9.99 -11.82
N GLN A 25 -19.45 -9.05 -12.23
CA GLN A 25 -19.85 -7.80 -11.59
C GLN A 25 -20.44 -7.97 -10.17
N LYS A 26 -19.94 -7.17 -9.22
CA LYS A 26 -20.78 -6.52 -8.19
C LYS A 26 -20.27 -5.11 -7.93
N GLN A 27 -21.02 -4.15 -8.46
CA GLN A 27 -20.86 -2.72 -8.23
C GLN A 27 -21.08 -2.41 -6.74
N ILE A 28 -20.04 -1.93 -6.05
CA ILE A 28 -20.21 -1.02 -4.91
C ILE A 28 -19.13 0.08 -5.01
N GLY A 29 -19.52 1.22 -5.56
CA GLY A 29 -19.08 2.53 -5.06
C GLY A 29 -17.66 3.01 -5.35
N SER A 30 -17.30 3.16 -6.63
CA SER A 30 -16.24 4.09 -7.05
C SER A 30 -16.70 5.56 -6.94
N THR A 31 -17.02 6.04 -5.74
CA THR A 31 -17.25 7.48 -5.43
C THR A 31 -17.18 7.72 -3.91
N ALA A 32 -16.04 7.50 -3.27
CA ALA A 32 -15.81 7.95 -1.88
C ALA A 32 -14.32 8.18 -1.60
N ALA A 33 -13.59 8.79 -2.53
CA ALA A 33 -12.15 9.07 -2.39
C ALA A 33 -11.83 10.29 -1.49
N LYS A 34 -12.74 10.73 -0.60
CA LYS A 34 -12.49 11.96 0.19
C LYS A 34 -12.97 11.94 1.66
N SER A 35 -13.57 10.87 2.16
CA SER A 35 -14.15 10.85 3.52
C SER A 35 -13.83 9.60 4.35
N LYS A 36 -12.89 8.75 3.90
CA LYS A 36 -12.46 7.54 4.63
C LYS A 36 -11.06 7.66 5.27
N SER A 37 -10.50 8.86 5.38
CA SER A 37 -9.11 9.06 5.82
C SER A 37 -8.79 8.39 7.16
N SER A 38 -9.67 8.44 8.15
CA SER A 38 -9.42 7.84 9.48
C SER A 38 -9.56 6.31 9.51
N GLU A 39 -10.61 5.74 8.89
CA GLU A 39 -10.81 4.29 8.81
C GLU A 39 -9.70 3.61 7.99
N THR A 40 -9.17 4.31 6.98
CA THR A 40 -8.04 3.82 6.17
C THR A 40 -6.69 3.86 6.87
N ILE A 41 -6.49 4.69 7.91
CA ILE A 41 -5.19 4.79 8.58
C ILE A 41 -4.91 3.51 9.39
N PHE A 42 -5.91 2.95 10.08
CA PHE A 42 -5.74 1.68 10.79
C PHE A 42 -5.45 0.53 9.83
N GLU A 43 -6.14 0.46 8.68
CA GLU A 43 -5.84 -0.52 7.63
C GLU A 43 -4.44 -0.33 7.03
N GLN A 44 -3.99 0.92 6.89
CA GLN A 44 -2.63 1.23 6.43
C GLN A 44 -1.57 0.84 7.46
N LEU A 45 -1.83 1.03 8.76
CA LEU A 45 -0.95 0.58 9.84
C LEU A 45 -0.82 -0.95 9.87
N GLU A 46 -1.93 -1.69 9.64
CA GLU A 46 -1.89 -3.15 9.54
C GLU A 46 -1.02 -3.61 8.34
N LYS A 47 -1.21 -2.99 7.17
CA LYS A 47 -0.37 -3.26 5.99
C LYS A 47 1.09 -2.91 6.25
N LEU A 48 1.36 -1.80 6.93
CA LEU A 48 2.71 -1.38 7.30
C LEU A 48 3.40 -2.41 8.20
N GLY A 49 2.67 -2.97 9.17
CA GLY A 49 3.14 -4.05 10.04
C GLY A 49 3.50 -5.30 9.25
N LYS A 50 2.61 -5.73 8.34
CA LYS A 50 2.88 -6.86 7.44
C LYS A 50 4.12 -6.61 6.58
N LEU A 51 4.33 -5.41 6.04
CA LEU A 51 5.51 -5.10 5.24
C LEU A 51 6.80 -5.23 6.06
N ARG A 52 6.81 -4.81 7.33
CA ARG A 52 7.93 -5.03 8.26
C ARG A 52 8.14 -6.52 8.55
N GLU A 53 7.07 -7.25 8.87
CA GLU A 53 7.16 -8.70 9.17
C GLU A 53 7.66 -9.52 7.97
N ASN A 54 7.33 -9.09 6.76
CA ASN A 54 7.84 -9.70 5.52
C ASN A 54 9.27 -9.23 5.17
N GLY A 55 9.90 -8.38 5.98
CA GLY A 55 11.25 -7.86 5.75
C GLY A 55 11.35 -6.88 4.58
N ILE A 56 10.22 -6.34 4.10
CA ILE A 56 10.19 -5.35 3.01
C ILE A 56 10.58 -3.96 3.55
N LEU A 57 10.20 -3.65 4.79
CA LEU A 57 10.59 -2.42 5.47
C LEU A 57 11.59 -2.73 6.58
N THR A 58 12.60 -1.89 6.71
CA THR A 58 13.47 -1.87 7.89
C THR A 58 12.74 -1.22 9.07
N ASP A 59 13.20 -1.47 10.31
CA ASP A 59 12.60 -0.87 11.50
C ASP A 59 12.58 0.66 11.46
N ALA A 60 13.58 1.28 10.82
CA ALA A 60 13.65 2.73 10.63
C ALA A 60 12.54 3.23 9.71
N GLU A 61 12.37 2.60 8.53
CA GLU A 61 11.33 2.98 7.57
C GLU A 61 9.92 2.74 8.11
N PHE A 62 9.73 1.64 8.85
CA PHE A 62 8.48 1.37 9.54
C PHE A 62 8.16 2.46 10.57
N ALA A 63 9.14 2.89 11.37
CA ALA A 63 8.94 3.93 12.38
C ALA A 63 8.55 5.28 11.74
N GLU A 64 9.21 5.67 10.65
CA GLU A 64 8.91 6.92 9.94
C GLU A 64 7.50 6.90 9.32
N GLN A 65 7.12 5.81 8.64
CA GLN A 65 5.79 5.72 8.04
C GLN A 65 4.67 5.60 9.07
N LYS A 66 4.89 4.83 10.15
CA LYS A 66 3.94 4.74 11.27
C LYS A 66 3.70 6.11 11.89
N LYS A 67 4.77 6.89 12.10
CA LYS A 67 4.68 8.25 12.64
C LYS A 67 3.83 9.15 11.74
N LYS A 68 4.08 9.12 10.43
CA LYS A 68 3.31 9.89 9.44
C LYS A 68 1.82 9.55 9.47
N LEU A 69 1.49 8.26 9.55
CA LEU A 69 0.12 7.77 9.65
C LEU A 69 -0.57 8.24 10.94
N LEU A 70 0.15 8.24 12.07
CA LEU A 70 -0.36 8.73 13.34
C LEU A 70 -0.51 10.26 13.37
N GLU A 71 0.36 11.01 12.70
CA GLU A 71 0.20 12.47 12.54
C GLU A 71 -1.05 12.83 11.74
N GLN A 72 -1.49 11.98 10.79
CA GLN A 72 -2.73 12.21 10.06
C GLN A 72 -4.01 11.93 10.88
N LEU A 73 -3.88 11.27 12.04
CA LEU A 73 -4.96 11.08 13.02
C LEU A 73 -5.05 12.23 14.04
N GLY A 74 -4.01 13.06 14.14
CA GLY A 74 -3.86 14.14 15.12
C GLY A 74 -4.40 15.48 14.67
#